data_AF-A0A7C9LDH7-F1
#
_entry.id   AF-A0A7C9LDH7-F1
#
_cell.length_a   1.000
_cell.length_b   1.000
_cell.length_c   1.000
_cell.angle_alpha   90.00
_cell.angle_beta   90.00
_cell.angle_gamma   90.00
#
_symmetry.space_group_name_H-M   'P 1'
#
loop_
_entity.id
_entity.type
_entity.pdbx_description
1 polymer ?
#
loop_
_entity_poly.entity_id
_entity_poly.type
_entity_poly.pdbx_seq_one_letter_code
_entity_poly.pdbx_strand_id
1 'polypeptide(L)'
;MDFNGYKRTKKFDIKRWFKGTNSIVYLVILVVMVLGLLFVLRTVISMHNSNKNADNVSQEETTGETDSSETDTQTQTIAKNQSYYIRISIAKHTLVVYQLDDNKEFSIPVKAFKVALGPKVAPAKTAISEKSLWRKITDIYYVRYSSRLDNAEYLSTATYYSQSDNNLNPKSYNAIGQNVSEGSILMTCANAKWIYENCGAKTTVEIVENFDISSDIKVEDINRIADNAYRDPTDNVNGSSNIQNNNVSQYNQTQAETEAVTNDDRPQETEAQTQKNDSRETQPTTVSQQETTAQSSEAQKPYDKTVSE
;
A
#
# COMPACT_ATOMS: atom_id res chain seq x y z
N MET A 1 7.66 58.19 -24.50
CA MET A 1 8.82 57.35 -24.17
C MET A 1 9.35 57.80 -22.83
N ASP A 2 9.54 56.88 -21.88
CA ASP A 2 10.59 56.97 -20.86
C ASP A 2 10.73 55.59 -20.19
N PHE A 3 11.76 54.85 -20.60
CA PHE A 3 12.27 53.68 -19.91
C PHE A 3 13.65 54.06 -19.39
N ASN A 4 13.83 54.19 -18.08
CA ASN A 4 15.02 53.62 -17.44
C ASN A 4 14.93 53.65 -15.90
N GLY A 5 14.83 52.47 -15.32
CA GLY A 5 14.97 52.24 -13.89
C GLY A 5 15.74 50.95 -13.61
N TYR A 6 16.96 50.82 -14.15
CA TYR A 6 17.84 49.69 -13.83
C TYR A 6 18.59 49.94 -12.52
N LYS A 7 18.23 49.22 -11.46
CA LYS A 7 18.97 49.19 -10.19
C LYS A 7 20.25 48.34 -10.36
N ARG A 8 21.43 48.94 -10.14
CA ARG A 8 22.73 48.23 -10.12
C ARG A 8 22.77 47.23 -8.95
N THR A 9 23.02 45.96 -9.23
CA THR A 9 23.36 44.97 -8.21
C THR A 9 24.81 45.17 -7.76
N LYS A 10 25.04 45.23 -6.45
CA LYS A 10 26.39 45.30 -5.88
C LYS A 10 27.07 43.94 -6.06
N LYS A 11 28.20 43.91 -6.79
CA LYS A 11 29.05 42.72 -6.90
C LYS A 11 29.68 42.43 -5.53
N PHE A 12 29.62 41.17 -5.10
CA PHE A 12 30.18 40.72 -3.83
C PHE A 12 31.68 40.46 -3.99
N ASP A 13 32.52 41.30 -3.41
CA ASP A 13 33.98 41.20 -3.49
C ASP A 13 34.51 40.10 -2.55
N ILE A 14 34.59 38.87 -3.08
CA ILE A 14 35.10 37.68 -2.37
C ILE A 14 36.53 37.89 -1.84
N LYS A 15 37.35 38.69 -2.53
CA LYS A 15 38.74 38.98 -2.13
C LYS A 15 38.86 39.73 -0.81
N ARG A 16 37.85 40.52 -0.43
CA ARG A 16 37.85 41.29 0.82
C ARG A 16 37.26 40.50 1.99
N TRP A 17 36.51 39.43 1.71
CA TRP A 17 35.94 38.52 2.69
C TRP A 17 37.00 37.58 3.31
N PHE A 18 37.95 37.09 2.50
CA PHE A 18 38.97 36.14 2.97
C PHE A 18 40.01 36.70 3.97
N LYS A 19 40.13 38.02 4.09
CA LYS A 19 41.11 38.68 4.99
C LYS A 19 40.54 39.16 6.33
N GLY A 20 39.25 38.93 6.60
CA GLY A 20 38.65 39.25 7.90
C GLY A 20 39.02 38.22 8.98
N THR A 21 39.21 38.67 10.22
CA THR A 21 39.61 37.85 11.39
C THR A 21 38.76 36.57 11.61
N ASN A 22 37.53 36.54 11.08
CA ASN A 22 36.64 35.38 11.15
C ASN A 22 36.96 34.27 10.13
N SER A 23 37.83 34.52 9.15
CA SER A 23 38.25 33.57 8.10
C SER A 23 38.86 32.30 8.70
N ILE A 24 39.62 32.42 9.80
CA ILE A 24 40.20 31.29 10.51
C ILE A 24 39.10 30.38 11.10
N VAL A 25 38.05 30.97 11.69
CA VAL A 25 36.95 30.20 12.28
C VAL A 25 36.20 29.42 11.20
N TYR A 26 35.95 30.02 10.03
CA TYR A 26 35.33 29.31 8.91
C TYR A 26 36.22 28.21 8.33
N LEU A 27 37.55 28.42 8.30
CA LEU A 27 38.50 27.39 7.86
C LEU A 27 38.47 26.19 8.83
N VAL A 28 38.45 26.44 10.14
CA VAL A 28 38.33 25.39 11.16
C VAL A 28 37.02 24.62 11.03
N ILE A 29 35.88 25.32 10.87
CA ILE A 29 34.57 24.68 10.65
C ILE A 29 34.58 23.81 9.39
N LEU A 30 35.16 24.31 8.28
CA LEU A 30 35.26 23.57 7.03
C LEU A 30 36.10 22.30 7.20
N VAL A 31 37.24 22.38 7.90
CA VAL A 31 38.08 21.21 8.19
C VAL A 31 37.33 20.18 9.05
N VAL A 32 36.57 20.62 10.06
CA VAL A 32 35.76 19.72 10.91
C VAL A 32 34.64 19.05 10.10
N MET A 33 33.98 19.79 9.21
CA MET A 33 32.96 19.26 8.29
C MET A 33 33.54 18.18 7.36
N VAL A 34 34.72 18.44 6.77
CA VAL A 34 35.40 17.49 5.89
C VAL A 34 35.85 16.24 6.66
N LEU A 35 36.39 16.38 7.87
CA LEU A 35 36.74 15.24 8.72
C LEU A 35 35.52 14.43 9.15
N GLY A 36 34.39 15.08 9.44
CA GLY A 36 33.11 14.42 9.72
C GLY A 36 32.60 13.62 8.51
N LEU A 37 32.66 14.20 7.31
CA LEU A 37 32.29 13.51 6.07
C LEU A 37 33.20 12.31 5.78
N LEU A 38 34.51 12.44 6.00
CA LEU A 38 35.46 11.34 5.86
C LEU A 38 35.21 10.22 6.89
N PHE A 39 34.81 10.56 8.12
CA PHE A 39 34.44 9.57 9.13
C PHE A 39 33.17 8.79 8.74
N VAL A 40 32.15 9.47 8.22
CA VAL A 40 30.92 8.82 7.73
C VAL A 40 31.22 7.94 6.50
N LEU A 41 31.98 8.44 5.52
CA LEU A 41 32.39 7.67 4.35
C LEU A 41 33.21 6.44 4.73
N ARG A 42 34.18 6.57 5.65
CA ARG A 42 34.95 5.41 6.15
C ARG A 42 34.06 4.40 6.88
N THR A 43 33.06 4.85 7.64
CA THR A 43 32.11 3.97 8.32
C THR A 43 31.24 3.20 7.32
N VAL A 44 30.76 3.87 6.27
CA VAL A 44 29.95 3.23 5.20
C VAL A 44 30.78 2.27 4.35
N ILE A 45 32.02 2.61 3.99
CA ILE A 45 32.94 1.71 3.26
C ILE A 45 33.34 0.51 4.13
N SER A 46 33.54 0.72 5.44
CA SER A 46 33.84 -0.38 6.38
C SER A 46 32.68 -1.36 6.56
N MET A 47 31.43 -0.93 6.31
CA MET A 47 30.24 -1.78 6.41
C MET A 47 29.96 -2.57 5.13
N HIS A 48 30.62 -2.25 4.01
CA HIS A 48 30.48 -2.98 2.75
C HIS A 48 31.63 -3.96 2.44
N ASN A 49 32.60 -4.13 3.35
CA ASN A 49 33.74 -5.05 3.16
C ASN A 49 33.80 -6.20 4.18
N SER A 50 32.64 -6.69 4.62
CA SER A 50 32.49 -8.00 5.27
C SER A 50 31.88 -9.02 4.31
N ASN A 51 32.42 -9.13 3.09
CA ASN A 51 32.21 -10.30 2.23
C ASN A 51 33.25 -10.35 1.10
N LYS A 52 34.49 -10.75 1.44
CA LYS A 52 35.42 -11.49 0.56
C LYS A 52 36.78 -11.63 1.25
N ASN A 53 37.08 -12.83 1.71
CA ASN A 53 38.44 -13.35 1.81
C ASN A 53 38.38 -14.88 1.65
N ALA A 54 38.37 -15.31 0.40
CA ALA A 54 39.08 -16.51 -0.03
C ALA A 54 39.95 -16.06 -1.22
N ASP A 55 41.26 -16.31 -1.06
CA ASP A 55 42.32 -16.38 -2.06
C ASP A 55 42.63 -15.10 -2.89
N ASN A 56 43.69 -14.35 -2.57
CA ASN A 56 45.12 -14.57 -2.89
C ASN A 56 45.55 -13.99 -4.27
N VAL A 57 46.62 -13.18 -4.20
CA VAL A 57 47.65 -12.85 -5.21
C VAL A 57 47.58 -11.57 -6.07
N SER A 58 48.73 -10.88 -5.98
CA SER A 58 49.43 -9.90 -6.83
C SER A 58 48.86 -8.51 -7.12
N GLN A 59 49.58 -7.53 -6.54
CA GLN A 59 50.30 -6.43 -7.20
C GLN A 59 49.94 -6.15 -8.67
N GLU A 60 49.54 -4.92 -9.00
CA GLU A 60 50.46 -3.93 -9.59
C GLU A 60 49.82 -2.54 -9.69
N GLU A 61 50.68 -1.57 -9.98
CA GLU A 61 50.61 -0.14 -9.76
C GLU A 61 50.21 0.62 -11.05
N THR A 62 49.81 1.89 -10.87
CA THR A 62 50.17 3.04 -11.73
C THR A 62 49.26 3.50 -12.89
N THR A 63 49.14 4.85 -12.93
CA THR A 63 48.76 5.80 -14.01
C THR A 63 47.28 5.83 -14.44
N GLY A 64 46.57 6.95 -14.24
CA GLY A 64 46.52 8.10 -15.18
C GLY A 64 45.35 7.85 -16.15
N GLU A 65 44.37 8.70 -16.40
CA GLU A 65 44.32 10.15 -16.52
C GLU A 65 42.82 10.55 -16.59
N THR A 66 42.55 11.81 -16.31
CA THR A 66 41.28 12.52 -16.47
C THR A 66 40.63 12.27 -17.84
N ASP A 67 39.35 11.87 -17.88
CA ASP A 67 38.45 12.53 -18.83
C ASP A 67 37.00 12.58 -18.34
N SER A 68 36.41 13.71 -18.67
CA SER A 68 35.15 14.19 -18.16
C SER A 68 34.02 13.60 -19.00
N SER A 69 33.08 12.90 -18.37
CA SER A 69 31.71 12.92 -18.84
C SER A 69 30.79 12.71 -17.67
N GLU A 70 30.25 13.83 -17.20
CA GLU A 70 29.03 13.87 -16.41
C GLU A 70 27.96 13.03 -17.12
N THR A 71 27.44 12.04 -16.43
CA THR A 71 26.09 11.55 -16.69
C THR A 71 25.48 11.25 -15.34
N ASP A 72 24.92 12.30 -14.76
CA ASP A 72 24.04 12.25 -13.59
C ASP A 72 22.90 11.27 -13.86
N THR A 73 23.13 10.00 -13.57
CA THR A 73 22.04 9.05 -13.33
C THR A 73 21.82 9.01 -11.84
N GLN A 74 21.24 10.09 -11.29
CA GLN A 74 20.60 10.02 -9.99
C GLN A 74 19.43 9.04 -10.13
N THR A 75 19.72 7.78 -9.82
CA THR A 75 18.69 6.78 -9.57
C THR A 75 18.00 7.24 -8.29
N GLN A 76 16.92 8.01 -8.45
CA GLN A 76 16.09 8.45 -7.35
C GLN A 76 15.45 7.19 -6.76
N THR A 77 16.12 6.59 -5.78
CA THR A 77 15.60 5.46 -5.02
C THR A 77 14.39 5.95 -4.26
N ILE A 78 13.20 5.76 -4.81
CA ILE A 78 11.94 5.94 -4.09
C ILE A 78 12.05 5.03 -2.87
N ALA A 79 11.99 5.60 -1.68
CA ALA A 79 11.99 4.81 -0.46
C ALA A 79 10.80 3.84 -0.53
N LYS A 80 11.00 2.56 -0.19
CA LYS A 80 10.00 1.47 -0.34
C LYS A 80 8.63 1.81 0.30
N ASN A 81 8.60 2.73 1.26
CA ASN A 81 7.40 3.21 1.94
C ASN A 81 6.66 4.35 1.22
N GLN A 82 7.18 4.87 0.10
CA GLN A 82 6.50 5.82 -0.80
C GLN A 82 6.11 5.15 -2.14
N SER A 83 6.35 3.86 -2.27
CA SER A 83 6.08 3.06 -3.47
C SER A 83 4.62 2.64 -3.63
N TYR A 84 3.72 3.13 -2.76
CA TYR A 84 2.31 2.81 -2.80
C TYR A 84 1.44 4.03 -3.10
N TYR A 85 0.33 3.78 -3.78
CA TYR A 85 -0.74 4.72 -4.06
C TYR A 85 -2.06 4.11 -3.60
N ILE A 86 -2.85 4.88 -2.86
CA ILE A 86 -4.14 4.41 -2.33
C ILE A 86 -5.25 5.08 -3.11
N ARG A 87 -6.16 4.27 -3.66
CA ARG A 87 -7.38 4.76 -4.32
C ARG A 87 -8.62 4.24 -3.63
N ILE A 88 -9.60 5.11 -3.38
CA ILE A 88 -10.83 4.77 -2.67
C ILE A 88 -12.03 5.12 -3.53
N SER A 89 -12.92 4.16 -3.72
CA SER A 89 -14.22 4.38 -4.36
C SER A 89 -15.28 4.56 -3.29
N ILE A 90 -15.97 5.70 -3.34
CA ILE A 90 -17.11 6.00 -2.47
C ILE A 90 -18.28 5.07 -2.82
N ALA A 91 -18.65 4.99 -4.10
CA ALA A 91 -19.80 4.20 -4.57
C ALA A 91 -19.66 2.70 -4.30
N LYS A 92 -18.44 2.15 -4.34
CA LYS A 92 -18.18 0.71 -4.13
C LYS A 92 -17.73 0.39 -2.69
N HIS A 93 -17.56 1.39 -1.82
CA HIS A 93 -17.01 1.23 -0.47
C HIS A 93 -15.71 0.40 -0.44
N THR A 94 -14.81 0.64 -1.38
CA THR A 94 -13.62 -0.20 -1.58
C THR A 94 -12.36 0.65 -1.69
N LEU A 95 -11.33 0.26 -0.94
CA LEU A 95 -9.99 0.81 -1.00
C LEU A 95 -9.09 -0.18 -1.74
N VAL A 96 -8.31 0.33 -2.70
CA VAL A 96 -7.31 -0.44 -3.45
C VAL A 96 -5.95 0.23 -3.29
N VAL A 97 -4.94 -0.56 -2.98
CA VAL A 97 -3.54 -0.14 -2.92
C VAL A 97 -2.85 -0.60 -4.19
N TYR A 98 -2.16 0.33 -4.85
CA TYR A 98 -1.36 0.10 -6.04
C TYR A 98 0.12 0.28 -5.72
N GLN A 99 0.97 -0.50 -6.36
CA GLN A 99 2.42 -0.29 -6.38
C GLN A 99 2.86 0.25 -7.75
N LEU A 100 4.08 0.79 -7.80
CA LEU A 100 4.73 1.16 -9.06
C LEU A 100 5.01 -0.07 -9.92
N ASP A 101 4.82 0.07 -11.22
CA ASP A 101 5.34 -0.83 -12.24
C ASP A 101 6.73 -0.40 -12.74
N ASP A 102 7.27 -1.15 -13.70
CA ASP A 102 8.57 -0.88 -14.31
C ASP A 102 8.61 0.47 -15.08
N ASN A 103 7.44 0.97 -15.49
CA ASN A 103 7.27 2.27 -16.15
C ASN A 103 7.11 3.43 -15.16
N LYS A 104 7.18 3.16 -13.85
CA LYS A 104 6.97 4.12 -12.75
C LYS A 104 5.55 4.67 -12.70
N GLU A 105 4.56 3.88 -13.14
CA GLU A 105 3.15 4.17 -12.98
C GLU A 105 2.53 3.31 -11.88
N PHE A 106 1.58 3.85 -11.13
CA PHE A 106 0.88 3.10 -10.07
C PHE A 106 -0.24 2.23 -10.67
N SER A 107 0.14 1.15 -11.36
CA SER A 107 -0.77 0.32 -12.14
C SER A 107 -1.04 -1.07 -11.52
N ILE A 108 -0.14 -1.59 -10.69
CA ILE A 108 -0.24 -2.96 -10.16
C ILE A 108 -1.02 -2.97 -8.84
N PRO A 109 -2.25 -3.55 -8.79
CA PRO A 109 -3.01 -3.64 -7.54
C PRO A 109 -2.42 -4.73 -6.63
N VAL A 110 -2.08 -4.36 -5.39
CA VAL A 110 -1.48 -5.30 -4.42
C VAL A 110 -2.44 -5.72 -3.31
N LYS A 111 -3.46 -4.91 -3.03
CA LYS A 111 -4.40 -5.16 -1.94
C LYS A 111 -5.71 -4.41 -2.20
N ALA A 112 -6.85 -5.07 -1.99
CA ALA A 112 -8.17 -4.46 -2.13
C ALA A 112 -9.11 -4.95 -1.02
N PHE A 113 -9.84 -4.05 -0.37
CA PHE A 113 -10.75 -4.41 0.72
C PHE A 113 -11.85 -3.37 0.94
N LYS A 114 -12.93 -3.79 1.60
CA LYS A 114 -14.05 -2.91 1.93
C LYS A 114 -13.70 -1.92 3.05
N VAL A 115 -14.28 -0.73 2.97
CA VAL A 115 -14.16 0.35 3.96
C VAL A 115 -15.53 0.90 4.35
N ALA A 116 -15.69 1.35 5.60
CA ALA A 116 -16.83 2.16 6.01
C ALA A 116 -16.49 3.64 5.78
N LEU A 117 -17.45 4.42 5.29
CA LEU A 117 -17.22 5.83 4.92
C LEU A 117 -18.07 6.77 5.79
N GLY A 118 -17.39 7.68 6.48
CA GLY A 118 -18.01 8.72 7.29
C GLY A 118 -18.58 9.88 6.46
N PRO A 119 -19.37 10.75 7.09
CA PRO A 119 -20.17 11.76 6.37
C PRO A 119 -19.36 12.89 5.74
N LYS A 120 -18.09 13.06 6.13
CA LYS A 120 -17.19 14.11 5.61
C LYS A 120 -16.30 13.61 4.46
N VAL A 121 -16.30 12.30 4.19
CA VAL A 121 -15.50 11.72 3.12
C VAL A 121 -16.10 12.12 1.77
N ALA A 122 -15.34 12.91 1.01
CA ALA A 122 -15.71 13.39 -0.31
C ALA A 122 -14.54 13.20 -1.28
N PRO A 123 -14.77 13.26 -2.61
CA PRO A 123 -13.71 13.16 -3.59
C PRO A 123 -12.59 14.17 -3.34
N ALA A 124 -11.36 13.68 -3.25
CA ALA A 124 -10.19 14.49 -2.94
C ALA A 124 -8.91 13.75 -3.32
N LYS A 125 -7.88 14.50 -3.72
CA LYS A 125 -6.51 14.00 -3.81
C LYS A 125 -5.71 14.58 -2.65
N THR A 126 -5.25 13.71 -1.77
CA THR A 126 -4.56 14.06 -0.52
C THR A 126 -3.38 13.12 -0.29
N ALA A 127 -2.72 13.23 0.87
CA ALA A 127 -1.62 12.35 1.23
C ALA A 127 -1.62 12.06 2.73
N ILE A 128 -0.96 10.96 3.12
CA ILE A 128 -0.73 10.64 4.53
C ILE A 128 0.20 11.69 5.14
N SER A 129 -0.25 12.33 6.22
CA SER A 129 0.45 13.42 6.90
C SER A 129 1.14 12.95 8.18
N GLU A 130 0.42 12.24 9.03
CA GLU A 130 0.91 11.71 10.31
C GLU A 130 0.27 10.36 10.65
N LYS A 131 0.90 9.64 11.57
CA LYS A 131 0.45 8.32 12.00
C LYS A 131 0.44 8.23 13.52
N SER A 132 -0.57 7.57 14.07
CA SER A 132 -0.63 7.24 15.50
C SER A 132 -1.18 5.84 15.71
N LEU A 133 -0.61 5.09 16.67
CA LEU A 133 -1.11 3.76 17.02
C LEU A 133 -2.54 3.85 17.58
N TRP A 134 -2.81 4.84 18.42
CA TRP A 134 -4.12 5.12 18.98
C TRP A 134 -4.50 6.57 18.73
N ARG A 135 -5.75 6.82 18.34
CA ARG A 135 -6.29 8.17 18.20
C ARG A 135 -7.71 8.22 18.75
N LYS A 136 -7.99 9.24 19.56
CA LYS A 136 -9.35 9.57 20.00
C LYS A 136 -10.03 10.36 18.88
N ILE A 137 -11.23 9.94 18.47
CA ILE A 137 -11.97 10.57 17.35
C ILE A 137 -13.25 11.28 17.81
N THR A 138 -13.85 10.83 18.90
CA THR A 138 -14.98 11.48 19.59
C THR A 138 -14.77 11.35 21.10
N ASP A 139 -15.70 11.86 21.91
CA ASP A 139 -15.59 11.76 23.37
C ASP A 139 -15.50 10.33 23.90
N ILE A 140 -16.11 9.38 23.18
CA ILE A 140 -16.26 7.97 23.61
C ILE A 140 -15.57 6.97 22.67
N TYR A 141 -15.08 7.39 21.49
CA TYR A 141 -14.50 6.49 20.50
C TYR A 141 -13.02 6.74 20.24
N TYR A 142 -12.31 5.62 20.15
CA TYR A 142 -10.91 5.52 19.76
C TYR A 142 -10.77 4.69 18.49
N VAL A 143 -9.70 4.89 17.75
CA VAL A 143 -9.32 4.06 16.60
C VAL A 143 -7.85 3.67 16.72
N ARG A 144 -7.50 2.55 16.09
CA ARG A 144 -6.12 2.03 16.02
C ARG A 144 -5.51 2.26 14.65
N TYR A 145 -4.19 2.19 14.58
CA TYR A 145 -3.40 2.22 13.34
C TYR A 145 -3.82 3.37 12.42
N SER A 146 -3.93 4.57 13.00
CA SER A 146 -4.58 5.69 12.36
C SER A 146 -3.58 6.50 11.54
N SER A 147 -3.78 6.52 10.23
CA SER A 147 -3.04 7.36 9.28
C SER A 147 -3.90 8.57 8.91
N ARG A 148 -3.49 9.75 9.39
CA ARG A 148 -4.18 11.01 9.09
C ARG A 148 -3.81 11.47 7.70
N LEU A 149 -4.77 12.05 7.00
CA LEU A 149 -4.63 12.64 5.68
C LEU A 149 -4.49 14.18 5.79
N ASP A 150 -3.87 14.81 4.81
CA ASP A 150 -3.68 16.28 4.78
C ASP A 150 -5.02 17.04 4.78
N ASN A 151 -6.11 16.43 4.30
CA ASN A 151 -7.46 16.98 4.35
C ASN A 151 -8.20 16.73 5.69
N ALA A 152 -7.48 16.30 6.73
CA ALA A 152 -7.99 16.00 8.07
C ALA A 152 -8.93 14.78 8.19
N GLU A 153 -9.03 13.94 7.15
CA GLU A 153 -9.62 12.60 7.22
C GLU A 153 -8.61 11.57 7.76
N TYR A 154 -9.08 10.36 8.09
CA TYR A 154 -8.27 9.30 8.68
C TYR A 154 -8.56 7.95 8.04
N LEU A 155 -7.50 7.25 7.66
CA LEU A 155 -7.52 5.82 7.40
C LEU A 155 -7.25 5.10 8.73
N SER A 156 -8.21 4.36 9.27
CA SER A 156 -8.05 3.70 10.57
C SER A 156 -8.95 2.49 10.73
N THR A 157 -8.78 1.77 11.84
CA THR A 157 -9.70 0.68 12.20
C THR A 157 -11.14 1.16 12.40
N ALA A 158 -12.08 0.22 12.46
CA ALA A 158 -13.32 0.37 13.19
C ALA A 158 -13.08 0.90 14.63
N THR A 159 -14.12 1.49 15.22
CA THR A 159 -14.00 2.20 16.50
C THR A 159 -13.90 1.25 17.69
N TYR A 160 -13.28 1.74 18.77
CA TYR A 160 -13.12 1.08 20.05
C TYR A 160 -13.65 1.99 21.15
N TYR A 161 -14.22 1.44 22.22
CA TYR A 161 -14.72 2.23 23.36
C TYR A 161 -13.59 2.69 24.31
N SER A 162 -12.39 2.12 24.16
CA SER A 162 -11.19 2.50 24.92
C SER A 162 -9.92 2.17 24.14
N GLN A 163 -8.76 2.63 24.61
CA GLN A 163 -7.45 2.23 24.06
C GLN A 163 -7.05 0.79 24.48
N SER A 164 -7.89 -0.19 24.15
CA SER A 164 -7.68 -1.60 24.44
C SER A 164 -8.10 -2.46 23.26
N ASP A 165 -7.26 -3.44 22.92
CA ASP A 165 -7.50 -4.40 21.84
C ASP A 165 -8.75 -5.26 22.10
N ASN A 166 -9.17 -5.35 23.37
CA ASN A 166 -10.35 -6.11 23.83
C ASN A 166 -11.63 -5.27 23.98
N ASN A 167 -11.70 -4.09 23.35
CA ASN A 167 -12.84 -3.20 23.48
C ASN A 167 -13.31 -2.61 22.15
N LEU A 168 -13.34 -3.44 21.10
CA LEU A 168 -13.89 -3.09 19.78
C LEU A 168 -15.38 -2.74 19.88
N ASN A 169 -15.84 -1.76 19.11
CA ASN A 169 -17.26 -1.52 18.85
C ASN A 169 -17.75 -2.45 17.72
N PRO A 170 -18.54 -3.50 18.01
CA PRO A 170 -18.92 -4.50 17.00
C PRO A 170 -19.81 -3.91 15.90
N LYS A 171 -20.63 -2.89 16.24
CA LYS A 171 -21.46 -2.18 15.26
C LYS A 171 -20.61 -1.42 14.25
N SER A 172 -19.52 -0.78 14.69
CA SER A 172 -18.60 -0.09 13.79
C SER A 172 -17.90 -1.06 12.84
N TYR A 173 -17.46 -2.22 13.34
CA TYR A 173 -16.88 -3.28 12.51
C TYR A 173 -17.87 -3.83 11.49
N ASN A 174 -19.09 -4.13 11.93
CA ASN A 174 -20.16 -4.62 11.07
C ASN A 174 -20.71 -3.58 10.09
N ALA A 175 -20.29 -2.31 10.20
CA ALA A 175 -20.62 -1.28 9.23
C ALA A 175 -19.58 -1.15 8.10
N ILE A 176 -18.46 -1.88 8.14
CA ILE A 176 -17.48 -1.85 7.04
C ILE A 176 -18.16 -2.32 5.74
N GLY A 177 -17.95 -1.55 4.67
CA GLY A 177 -18.66 -1.71 3.40
C GLY A 177 -19.97 -0.92 3.30
N GLN A 178 -20.23 0.01 4.24
CA GLN A 178 -21.41 0.89 4.29
C GLN A 178 -21.02 2.31 4.69
N ASN A 179 -21.97 3.25 4.60
CA ASN A 179 -21.81 4.58 5.20
C ASN A 179 -22.04 4.53 6.71
N VAL A 180 -21.29 5.35 7.45
CA VAL A 180 -21.40 5.49 8.91
C VAL A 180 -21.68 6.95 9.30
N SER A 181 -22.29 7.15 10.47
CA SER A 181 -22.60 8.49 11.00
C SER A 181 -21.39 9.17 11.66
N GLU A 182 -20.41 8.38 12.08
CA GLU A 182 -19.23 8.84 12.83
C GLU A 182 -17.97 8.17 12.31
N GLY A 183 -16.85 8.89 12.40
CA GLY A 183 -15.57 8.44 11.88
C GLY A 183 -15.29 8.95 10.47
N SER A 184 -14.21 8.44 9.89
CA SER A 184 -13.69 8.83 8.58
C SER A 184 -13.71 7.61 7.65
N ILE A 185 -12.57 6.98 7.39
CA ILE A 185 -12.47 5.79 6.54
C ILE A 185 -12.07 4.62 7.44
N LEU A 186 -13.06 3.79 7.79
CA LEU A 186 -12.92 2.71 8.77
C LEU A 186 -12.71 1.36 8.07
N MET A 187 -11.80 0.54 8.58
CA MET A 187 -11.50 -0.80 8.05
C MET A 187 -11.18 -1.80 9.17
N THR A 188 -10.85 -3.03 8.81
CA THR A 188 -10.44 -4.06 9.79
C THR A 188 -9.08 -3.71 10.40
N CYS A 189 -8.77 -4.30 11.57
CA CYS A 189 -7.49 -4.13 12.26
C CYS A 189 -6.30 -4.48 11.35
N ALA A 190 -6.34 -5.64 10.70
CA ALA A 190 -5.28 -6.08 9.81
C ALA A 190 -5.02 -5.09 8.66
N ASN A 191 -6.08 -4.53 8.07
CA ASN A 191 -5.95 -3.64 6.92
C ASN A 191 -5.42 -2.25 7.31
N ALA A 192 -5.91 -1.70 8.43
CA ALA A 192 -5.39 -0.44 8.95
C ALA A 192 -3.91 -0.59 9.37
N LYS A 193 -3.57 -1.70 10.05
CA LYS A 193 -2.19 -2.03 10.42
C LYS A 193 -1.29 -2.13 9.20
N TRP A 194 -1.74 -2.80 8.13
CA TRP A 194 -0.96 -2.92 6.91
C TRP A 194 -0.64 -1.55 6.29
N ILE A 195 -1.62 -0.65 6.16
CA ILE A 195 -1.37 0.73 5.68
C ILE A 195 -0.42 1.46 6.64
N TYR A 196 -0.64 1.30 7.95
CA TYR A 196 0.19 1.92 8.97
C TYR A 196 1.65 1.47 8.90
N GLU A 197 1.93 0.22 8.56
CA GLU A 197 3.29 -0.32 8.46
C GLU A 197 3.94 -0.06 7.10
N ASN A 198 3.16 -0.04 6.00
CA ASN A 198 3.70 -0.05 4.63
C ASN A 198 3.64 1.30 3.91
N CYS A 199 2.69 2.19 4.24
CA CYS A 199 2.47 3.44 3.50
C CYS A 199 2.97 4.66 4.26
N GLY A 200 4.20 5.12 4.02
CA GLY A 200 4.82 6.25 4.74
C GLY A 200 4.13 7.60 4.55
N ALA A 201 4.62 8.62 5.26
CA ALA A 201 4.19 10.00 5.04
C ALA A 201 4.40 10.38 3.56
N LYS A 202 3.50 11.21 3.03
CA LYS A 202 3.40 11.60 1.62
C LYS A 202 2.95 10.49 0.65
N THR A 203 2.59 9.29 1.13
CA THR A 203 1.82 8.34 0.31
C THR A 203 0.55 9.02 -0.18
N THR A 204 0.33 9.05 -1.49
CA THR A 204 -0.84 9.69 -2.09
C THR A 204 -2.08 8.84 -1.86
N VAL A 205 -3.17 9.51 -1.49
CA VAL A 205 -4.50 8.93 -1.33
C VAL A 205 -5.47 9.70 -2.21
N GLU A 206 -6.08 9.02 -3.16
CA GLU A 206 -7.10 9.57 -4.04
C GLU A 206 -8.46 8.95 -3.72
N ILE A 207 -9.37 9.80 -3.29
CA ILE A 207 -10.76 9.46 -3.04
C ILE A 207 -11.54 9.94 -4.26
N VAL A 208 -12.26 9.03 -4.90
CA VAL A 208 -13.10 9.32 -6.06
C VAL A 208 -14.49 8.75 -5.85
N GLU A 209 -15.47 9.28 -6.59
CA GLU A 209 -16.84 8.77 -6.55
C GLU A 209 -16.87 7.28 -6.92
N ASN A 210 -16.30 6.94 -8.07
CA ASN A 210 -16.28 5.58 -8.57
C ASN A 210 -15.08 5.37 -9.49
N PHE A 211 -14.57 4.14 -9.52
CA PHE A 211 -13.61 3.66 -10.51
C PHE A 211 -13.73 2.15 -10.66
N ASP A 212 -13.23 1.61 -11.77
CA ASP A 212 -13.24 0.17 -12.01
C ASP A 212 -12.08 -0.52 -11.30
N ILE A 213 -12.43 -1.53 -10.50
CA ILE A 213 -11.47 -2.32 -9.75
C ILE A 213 -11.07 -3.46 -10.68
N SER A 214 -9.76 -3.63 -10.92
CA SER A 214 -9.24 -4.70 -11.78
C SER A 214 -9.75 -6.06 -11.31
N SER A 215 -10.08 -6.94 -12.26
CA SER A 215 -10.41 -8.34 -12.01
C SER A 215 -9.22 -9.15 -11.46
N ASP A 216 -8.01 -8.64 -11.62
CA ASP A 216 -6.76 -9.33 -11.23
C ASP A 216 -6.52 -9.29 -9.72
N ILE A 217 -7.29 -8.46 -8.98
CA ILE A 217 -7.21 -8.37 -7.52
C ILE A 217 -8.52 -8.81 -6.88
N LYS A 218 -8.42 -9.76 -5.95
CA LYS A 218 -9.56 -10.14 -5.11
C LYS A 218 -9.80 -9.04 -4.07
N VAL A 219 -11.03 -8.53 -4.03
CA VAL A 219 -11.48 -7.68 -2.92
C VAL A 219 -11.75 -8.57 -1.71
N GLU A 220 -11.12 -8.27 -0.58
CA GLU A 220 -11.30 -9.03 0.65
C GLU A 220 -12.75 -9.00 1.14
N ASP A 221 -13.25 -10.18 1.47
CA ASP A 221 -14.55 -10.39 2.08
C ASP A 221 -14.52 -10.02 3.57
N ILE A 222 -15.66 -9.58 4.11
CA ILE A 222 -15.79 -9.25 5.53
C ILE A 222 -16.78 -10.18 6.20
N ASN A 223 -16.30 -10.92 7.19
CA ASN A 223 -17.14 -11.74 8.06
C ASN A 223 -17.70 -10.87 9.18
N ARG A 224 -19.03 -10.74 9.26
CA ARG A 224 -19.68 -10.02 10.36
C ARG A 224 -19.45 -10.75 11.68
N ILE A 225 -19.40 -9.99 12.76
CA ILE A 225 -19.19 -10.49 14.12
C ILE A 225 -20.45 -10.33 14.97
N ALA A 226 -20.55 -11.08 16.07
CA ALA A 226 -21.65 -10.93 17.02
C ALA A 226 -21.60 -9.58 17.78
N ASP A 227 -22.74 -9.10 18.26
CA ASP A 227 -22.84 -7.82 18.97
C ASP A 227 -22.07 -7.75 20.31
N ASN A 228 -21.65 -8.90 20.84
CA ASN A 228 -20.82 -9.03 22.04
C ASN A 228 -19.35 -9.41 21.74
N ALA A 229 -18.94 -9.38 20.46
CA ALA A 229 -17.57 -9.68 20.05
C ALA A 229 -16.68 -8.43 20.13
N TYR A 230 -16.07 -8.20 21.29
CA TYR A 230 -15.21 -7.02 21.53
C TYR A 230 -13.77 -7.15 21.00
N ARG A 231 -13.52 -8.16 20.16
CA ARG A 231 -12.25 -8.36 19.44
C ARG A 231 -12.44 -8.28 17.96
N ASP A 232 -11.52 -7.60 17.29
CA ASP A 232 -11.43 -7.67 15.85
C ASP A 232 -10.85 -9.04 15.48
N PRO A 233 -11.57 -9.87 14.69
CA PRO A 233 -11.13 -11.21 14.33
C PRO A 233 -9.89 -11.21 13.41
N THR A 234 -9.51 -10.05 12.86
CA THR A 234 -8.31 -9.87 12.03
C THR A 234 -7.09 -9.40 12.84
N ASP A 235 -7.27 -9.14 14.14
CA ASP A 235 -6.20 -8.67 15.03
C ASP A 235 -5.33 -9.84 15.54
N ASN A 236 -4.37 -10.24 14.71
CA ASN A 236 -3.37 -11.23 15.09
C ASN A 236 -2.35 -10.60 16.05
N VAL A 237 -2.67 -10.60 17.35
CA VAL A 237 -1.79 -10.09 18.44
C VAL A 237 -0.51 -10.90 18.63
N ASN A 238 -0.40 -12.09 18.01
CA ASN A 238 0.81 -12.91 18.00
C ASN A 238 1.53 -12.81 16.65
N GLY A 239 2.38 -11.78 16.51
CA GLY A 239 3.59 -11.77 15.66
C GLY A 239 3.53 -12.28 14.21
N SER A 240 3.87 -11.36 13.30
CA SER A 240 4.27 -11.57 11.90
C SER A 240 3.13 -11.64 10.86
N SER A 241 3.05 -10.57 10.08
CA SER A 241 2.31 -10.43 8.84
C SER A 241 2.79 -11.47 7.83
N ASN A 242 2.27 -12.69 7.88
CA ASN A 242 2.31 -13.60 6.73
C ASN A 242 1.26 -13.14 5.71
N ILE A 243 1.48 -11.98 5.09
CA ILE A 243 0.83 -11.70 3.81
C ILE A 243 1.55 -12.58 2.80
N GLN A 244 0.90 -13.66 2.42
CA GLN A 244 1.34 -14.45 1.28
C GLN A 244 1.35 -13.54 0.05
N ASN A 245 2.54 -13.30 -0.47
CA ASN A 245 2.80 -12.63 -1.75
C ASN A 245 2.35 -13.52 -2.93
N ASN A 246 1.09 -13.96 -2.95
CA ASN A 246 0.62 -14.89 -3.99
C ASN A 246 0.25 -14.22 -5.31
N ASN A 247 0.33 -12.89 -5.43
CA ASN A 247 -0.06 -12.20 -6.66
C ASN A 247 1.11 -11.61 -7.47
N VAL A 248 2.35 -11.60 -6.95
CA VAL A 248 3.51 -11.12 -7.74
C VAL A 248 3.93 -12.14 -8.81
N SER A 249 3.68 -13.43 -8.58
CA SER A 249 4.09 -14.49 -9.52
C SER A 249 3.25 -14.55 -10.80
N GLN A 250 2.03 -14.02 -10.81
CA GLN A 250 1.18 -14.04 -12.02
C GLN A 250 1.56 -12.92 -13.02
N TYR A 251 1.97 -11.74 -12.56
CA TYR A 251 2.36 -10.66 -13.47
C TYR A 251 3.67 -10.93 -14.23
N ASN A 252 4.57 -11.74 -13.66
CA ASN A 252 5.80 -12.14 -14.32
C ASN A 252 5.63 -13.27 -15.34
N GLN A 253 4.50 -14.00 -15.34
CA GLN A 253 4.23 -15.05 -16.32
C GLN A 253 3.56 -14.50 -17.58
N THR A 254 2.68 -13.50 -17.46
CA THR A 254 1.98 -12.93 -18.62
C THR A 254 2.90 -12.13 -19.56
N GLN A 255 3.96 -11.48 -19.05
CA GLN A 255 4.93 -10.77 -19.92
C GLN A 255 5.83 -11.72 -20.72
N ALA A 256 6.15 -12.89 -20.17
CA ALA A 256 6.98 -13.89 -20.86
C ALA A 256 6.24 -14.59 -22.02
N GLU A 257 4.90 -14.60 -22.00
CA GLU A 257 4.09 -15.24 -23.05
C GLU A 257 3.78 -14.28 -24.20
N THR A 258 3.81 -12.96 -23.98
CA THR A 258 3.66 -11.95 -25.03
C THR A 258 4.92 -11.72 -25.87
N GLU A 259 6.12 -12.03 -25.35
CA GLU A 259 7.38 -11.93 -26.11
C GLU A 259 7.69 -13.17 -26.97
N ALA A 260 6.93 -14.27 -26.80
CA ALA A 260 7.18 -15.53 -27.51
C ALA A 260 6.41 -15.68 -28.84
N VAL A 261 5.57 -14.71 -29.25
CA VAL A 261 4.78 -14.78 -30.50
C VAL A 261 5.29 -13.76 -31.51
N THR A 262 6.54 -13.89 -31.93
CA THR A 262 6.97 -13.50 -33.29
C THR A 262 8.28 -14.23 -33.61
N ASN A 263 8.33 -14.85 -34.79
CA ASN A 263 9.40 -15.69 -35.37
C ASN A 263 9.19 -17.20 -35.20
N ASP A 264 8.51 -17.86 -36.14
CA ASP A 264 9.16 -18.43 -37.33
C ASP A 264 8.10 -19.12 -38.22
N ASP A 265 8.05 -18.73 -39.48
CA ASP A 265 7.12 -19.23 -40.49
C ASP A 265 7.94 -20.02 -41.53
N ARG A 266 8.01 -21.36 -41.39
CA ARG A 266 8.44 -22.26 -42.48
C ARG A 266 7.95 -23.69 -42.27
N PRO A 267 7.29 -24.32 -43.27
CA PRO A 267 6.66 -25.62 -43.12
C PRO A 267 7.61 -26.79 -43.47
N GLN A 268 7.47 -27.89 -42.75
CA GLN A 268 7.83 -29.23 -43.27
C GLN A 268 6.65 -30.18 -43.10
N GLU A 269 6.18 -30.69 -44.24
CA GLU A 269 5.45 -31.96 -44.35
C GLU A 269 6.32 -33.11 -43.81
N THR A 270 5.70 -34.13 -43.20
CA THR A 270 5.58 -35.47 -43.82
C THR A 270 5.03 -36.49 -42.80
N GLU A 271 3.96 -37.15 -43.27
CA GLU A 271 3.47 -38.51 -43.00
C GLU A 271 2.75 -38.91 -41.71
N ALA A 272 1.52 -39.38 -41.96
CA ALA A 272 0.60 -40.06 -41.10
C ALA A 272 1.03 -41.50 -40.81
N GLN A 273 0.64 -42.03 -39.65
CA GLN A 273 0.17 -43.40 -39.53
C GLN A 273 -0.97 -43.52 -38.51
N THR A 274 -2.12 -43.91 -39.05
CA THR A 274 -3.36 -44.34 -38.41
C THR A 274 -3.14 -45.56 -37.52
N GLN A 275 -3.65 -45.53 -36.28
CA GLN A 275 -4.34 -46.70 -35.72
C GLN A 275 -5.60 -46.29 -34.94
N LYS A 276 -6.64 -47.05 -35.27
CA LYS A 276 -8.05 -46.99 -34.91
C LYS A 276 -8.30 -47.96 -33.75
N ASN A 277 -9.19 -47.60 -32.83
CA ASN A 277 -10.10 -48.44 -32.02
C ASN A 277 -10.77 -47.48 -31.02
N ASP A 278 -11.96 -46.92 -31.27
CA ASP A 278 -13.30 -47.50 -31.33
C ASP A 278 -13.81 -48.07 -29.98
N SER A 279 -14.89 -47.42 -29.49
CA SER A 279 -15.98 -47.92 -28.63
C SER A 279 -15.65 -48.30 -27.17
N ARG A 280 -16.44 -47.98 -26.13
CA ARG A 280 -17.88 -47.72 -26.04
C ARG A 280 -18.25 -47.08 -24.69
N GLU A 281 -19.39 -46.41 -24.69
CA GLU A 281 -20.20 -45.90 -23.58
C GLU A 281 -20.38 -46.86 -22.39
N THR A 282 -20.58 -46.31 -21.18
CA THR A 282 -21.83 -46.46 -20.40
C THR A 282 -21.79 -45.66 -19.08
N GLN A 283 -22.62 -44.64 -18.99
CA GLN A 283 -23.37 -44.24 -17.79
C GLN A 283 -24.86 -44.55 -18.09
N PRO A 284 -25.84 -44.50 -17.16
CA PRO A 284 -25.79 -44.28 -15.71
C PRO A 284 -26.65 -45.30 -14.92
N THR A 285 -26.67 -45.20 -13.59
CA THR A 285 -27.79 -45.77 -12.79
C THR A 285 -28.24 -44.78 -11.73
N THR A 286 -29.46 -44.32 -11.93
CA THR A 286 -30.36 -43.63 -11.01
C THR A 286 -30.99 -44.65 -10.06
N VAL A 287 -31.10 -44.36 -8.76
CA VAL A 287 -32.28 -44.72 -7.97
C VAL A 287 -32.61 -43.59 -6.98
N SER A 288 -33.86 -43.15 -7.11
CA SER A 288 -34.62 -42.25 -6.26
C SER A 288 -35.37 -43.06 -5.18
N GLN A 289 -35.65 -42.49 -4.01
CA GLN A 289 -37.03 -42.18 -3.57
C GLN A 289 -37.16 -41.82 -2.07
N GLN A 290 -37.82 -40.67 -1.88
CA GLN A 290 -38.99 -40.38 -1.02
C GLN A 290 -38.89 -40.04 0.48
N GLU A 291 -39.19 -38.75 0.74
CA GLU A 291 -40.36 -38.21 1.47
C GLU A 291 -40.80 -38.82 2.80
N THR A 292 -40.88 -37.98 3.83
CA THR A 292 -42.09 -37.89 4.68
C THR A 292 -42.30 -36.46 5.20
N THR A 293 -43.52 -35.99 4.98
CA THR A 293 -44.15 -34.73 5.41
C THR A 293 -44.52 -34.77 6.90
N ALA A 294 -44.37 -33.64 7.62
CA ALA A 294 -45.22 -33.35 8.78
C ALA A 294 -45.36 -31.84 8.98
N GLN A 295 -46.56 -31.38 8.66
CA GLN A 295 -47.12 -30.06 8.84
C GLN A 295 -47.78 -30.04 10.24
N SER A 296 -47.51 -29.02 11.06
CA SER A 296 -48.38 -28.70 12.20
C SER A 296 -48.54 -27.19 12.30
N SER A 297 -49.80 -26.79 12.18
CA SER A 297 -50.32 -25.45 12.27
C SER A 297 -51.14 -25.32 13.54
N GLU A 298 -50.81 -24.36 14.39
CA GLU A 298 -51.65 -23.80 15.45
C GLU A 298 -51.02 -22.46 15.86
N ALA A 299 -51.69 -21.38 16.24
CA ALA A 299 -53.04 -20.88 16.06
C ALA A 299 -52.93 -19.42 16.55
N GLN A 300 -53.37 -18.48 15.74
CA GLN A 300 -53.36 -17.05 16.02
C GLN A 300 -54.70 -16.65 16.63
N LYS A 301 -54.72 -15.98 17.80
CA LYS A 301 -55.84 -15.13 18.22
C LYS A 301 -55.39 -13.89 19.02
N PRO A 302 -56.18 -12.80 18.98
CA PRO A 302 -55.75 -11.43 19.22
C PRO A 302 -56.26 -10.85 20.55
N TYR A 303 -55.56 -9.87 21.10
CA TYR A 303 -56.03 -8.94 22.14
C TYR A 303 -55.14 -7.68 22.07
N ASP A 304 -55.56 -6.46 22.34
CA ASP A 304 -56.83 -5.74 22.29
C ASP A 304 -56.42 -4.25 22.41
N LYS A 305 -57.20 -3.34 21.83
CA LYS A 305 -57.03 -1.90 21.99
C LYS A 305 -57.44 -1.50 23.40
N THR A 306 -56.60 -0.71 24.06
CA THR A 306 -57.10 0.29 25.03
C THR A 306 -56.58 1.66 24.65
N VAL A 307 -57.52 2.50 24.22
CA VAL A 307 -57.45 3.96 24.18
C VAL A 307 -57.89 4.45 25.56
N SER A 308 -57.15 5.35 26.18
CA SER A 308 -57.71 6.38 27.07
C SER A 308 -56.65 7.44 27.38
N GLU A 309 -56.99 8.66 26.94
CA GLU A 309 -56.62 10.01 27.44
C GLU A 309 -55.14 10.43 27.55
#